data_AF-A0A924TX50-F1
#
_entry.id   AF-A0A924TX50-F1
#
_cell.length_a   1.000
_cell.length_b   1.000
_cell.length_c   1.000
_cell.angle_alpha   90.00
_cell.angle_beta   90.00
_cell.angle_gamma   90.00
#
_symmetry.space_group_name_H-M   'P 1'
#
loop_
_entity.id
_entity.type
_entity.pdbx_description
1 polymer ?
#
loop_
_entity_poly.entity_id
_entity_poly.type
_entity_poly.pdbx_seq_one_letter_code
_entity_poly.pdbx_strand_id
1 'polypeptide(L)'
;MSMRPVSRRQVLQRLAVIAGPLGGAASVASAERSMCGNAPPPAYPASDKPALVHSWLRDGRQDGAAPDCSGLRSRDIELLVRVTARFHSPLDGATMLSRLGAVSALKGMPYWSYTDRMRQLLVSESYAVDHPVSMKARADFSPAELRSGAPLFFVQSDNRAATLTPFSLQLLSHGPDRLLLRVENAADLRYMGMKVVAAHEMQWVMALEPLASGQWGYRSLLGICHLGMGRAEQHRLSNLARSVALFDHLAGRQTDIEPYR
;
A
#
# COMPACT_ATOMS: atom_id res chain seq x y z
N MET A 1 -56.87 -68.40 18.00
CA MET A 1 -57.68 -68.87 16.86
C MET A 1 -57.84 -67.70 15.91
N SER A 2 -57.65 -67.74 14.60
CA SER A 2 -57.27 -68.78 13.65
C SER A 2 -57.26 -68.09 12.26
N MET A 3 -56.27 -68.40 11.41
CA MET A 3 -56.24 -68.32 9.91
C MET A 3 -56.49 -66.94 9.22
N ARG A 4 -55.51 -66.30 8.52
CA ARG A 4 -54.89 -66.54 7.18
C ARG A 4 -55.88 -66.35 5.97
N PRO A 5 -55.40 -66.07 4.72
CA PRO A 5 -54.66 -64.92 4.16
C PRO A 5 -55.26 -64.51 2.76
N VAL A 6 -54.43 -64.09 1.78
CA VAL A 6 -54.64 -63.89 0.29
C VAL A 6 -54.60 -62.41 -0.11
N SER A 7 -53.57 -61.83 -0.75
CA SER A 7 -52.80 -62.09 -2.00
C SER A 7 -53.41 -61.51 -3.30
N ARG A 8 -52.64 -60.57 -3.88
CA ARG A 8 -52.44 -60.21 -5.30
C ARG A 8 -53.64 -59.80 -6.17
N ARG A 9 -53.55 -58.55 -6.67
CA ARG A 9 -53.68 -58.12 -8.09
C ARG A 9 -53.42 -56.60 -8.13
N GLN A 10 -52.22 -56.15 -8.46
CA GLN A 10 -51.80 -55.69 -9.80
C GLN A 10 -52.85 -54.83 -10.51
N VAL A 11 -52.65 -53.51 -10.49
CA VAL A 11 -52.90 -52.63 -11.64
C VAL A 11 -51.70 -51.69 -11.75
N LEU A 12 -50.99 -51.80 -12.87
CA LEU A 12 -49.92 -50.91 -13.28
C LEU A 12 -50.47 -49.51 -13.51
N GLN A 13 -49.82 -48.49 -12.95
CA GLN A 13 -49.82 -47.16 -13.55
C GLN A 13 -48.39 -46.73 -13.86
N ARG A 14 -48.22 -46.37 -15.13
CA ARG A 14 -47.01 -45.86 -15.75
C ARG A 14 -46.74 -44.45 -15.22
N LEU A 15 -45.54 -44.22 -14.69
CA LEU A 15 -44.93 -42.89 -14.64
C LEU A 15 -43.54 -43.01 -15.27
N ALA A 16 -43.44 -42.56 -16.51
CA ALA A 16 -42.16 -42.35 -17.18
C ALA A 16 -41.51 -41.11 -16.57
N VAL A 17 -40.50 -41.31 -15.73
CA VAL A 17 -39.60 -40.23 -15.30
C VAL A 17 -38.50 -40.14 -16.34
N ILE A 18 -38.54 -39.09 -17.15
CA ILE A 18 -37.44 -38.68 -18.00
C ILE A 18 -36.34 -38.15 -17.07
N ALA A 19 -35.30 -38.95 -16.87
CA ALA A 19 -34.08 -38.52 -16.21
C ALA A 19 -33.32 -37.57 -17.14
N GLY A 20 -33.56 -36.26 -17.00
CA GLY A 20 -32.71 -35.23 -17.57
C GLY A 20 -31.37 -35.19 -16.81
N PRO A 21 -30.23 -34.98 -17.48
CA PRO A 21 -28.95 -34.88 -16.80
C PRO A 21 -28.97 -33.66 -15.89
N LEU A 22 -28.68 -33.89 -14.60
CA LEU A 22 -28.35 -32.85 -13.63
C LEU A 22 -27.12 -32.11 -14.18
N GLY A 23 -27.38 -30.95 -14.79
CA GLY A 23 -26.34 -30.00 -15.15
C GLY A 23 -25.62 -29.58 -13.88
N GLY A 24 -24.43 -30.13 -13.66
CA GLY A 24 -23.51 -29.63 -12.65
C GLY A 24 -23.26 -28.17 -12.93
N ALA A 25 -23.74 -27.29 -12.06
CA ALA A 25 -23.28 -25.91 -12.04
C ALA A 25 -21.78 -25.97 -11.76
N ALA A 26 -20.97 -25.82 -12.82
CA ALA A 26 -19.57 -25.52 -12.67
C ALA A 26 -19.51 -24.18 -11.93
N SER A 27 -19.25 -24.24 -10.63
CA SER A 27 -18.94 -23.06 -9.85
C SER A 27 -17.67 -22.50 -10.45
N VAL A 28 -17.79 -21.45 -11.27
CA VAL A 28 -16.64 -20.68 -11.72
C VAL A 28 -16.10 -20.03 -10.45
N ALA A 29 -15.17 -20.71 -9.79
CA ALA A 29 -14.35 -20.07 -8.78
C ALA A 29 -13.70 -18.89 -9.48
N SER A 30 -14.13 -17.67 -9.14
CA SER A 30 -13.45 -16.48 -9.61
C SER A 30 -12.03 -16.60 -9.11
N ALA A 31 -11.08 -16.87 -10.00
CA ALA A 31 -9.67 -16.80 -9.64
C ALA A 31 -9.48 -15.41 -9.04
N GLU A 32 -9.16 -15.35 -7.74
CA GLU A 32 -8.90 -14.09 -7.06
C GLU A 32 -7.87 -13.34 -7.90
N ARG A 33 -8.25 -12.17 -8.43
CA ARG A 33 -7.31 -11.38 -9.22
C ARG A 33 -6.21 -10.91 -8.28
N SER A 34 -5.02 -11.46 -8.48
CA SER A 34 -3.80 -10.93 -7.87
C SER A 34 -3.73 -9.43 -8.15
N MET A 35 -3.56 -8.63 -7.09
CA MET A 35 -3.32 -7.19 -7.24
C MET A 35 -1.98 -6.87 -7.87
N CYS A 36 -1.05 -7.82 -7.81
CA CYS A 36 0.24 -7.71 -8.43
C CYS A 36 0.21 -8.37 -9.81
N GLY A 37 0.73 -7.66 -10.79
CA GLY A 37 0.92 -8.14 -12.15
C GLY A 37 2.29 -7.72 -12.67
N ASN A 38 2.39 -7.61 -14.00
CA ASN A 38 3.61 -7.20 -14.69
C ASN A 38 3.37 -5.96 -15.57
N ALA A 39 2.30 -5.19 -15.28
CA ALA A 39 2.00 -4.01 -16.08
C ALA A 39 3.14 -2.99 -15.93
N PRO A 40 3.67 -2.46 -17.06
CA PRO A 40 4.71 -1.45 -16.99
C PRO A 40 4.18 -0.19 -16.28
N PRO A 41 5.04 0.52 -15.53
CA PRO A 41 4.63 1.76 -14.90
C PRO A 41 4.26 2.80 -15.98
N PRO A 42 3.29 3.69 -15.73
CA PRO A 42 2.98 4.76 -16.66
C PRO A 42 4.20 5.69 -16.82
N ALA A 43 4.22 6.43 -17.94
CA ALA A 43 5.20 7.47 -18.16
C ALA A 43 5.08 8.55 -17.06
N TYR A 44 6.22 9.14 -16.68
CA TYR A 44 6.23 10.24 -15.73
C TYR A 44 5.47 11.45 -16.30
N PRO A 45 4.44 11.97 -15.61
CA PRO A 45 3.82 13.22 -16.03
C PRO A 45 4.86 14.35 -16.06
N ALA A 46 4.58 15.43 -16.78
CA ALA A 46 5.42 16.62 -16.76
C ALA A 46 5.45 17.22 -15.34
N SER A 47 6.52 17.92 -14.97
CA SER A 47 6.73 18.41 -13.61
C SER A 47 5.74 19.49 -13.16
N ASP A 48 5.12 20.18 -14.13
CA ASP A 48 4.03 21.15 -13.90
C ASP A 48 2.66 20.49 -13.70
N LYS A 49 2.57 19.17 -13.91
CA LYS A 49 1.31 18.43 -13.76
C LYS A 49 1.19 17.80 -12.36
N PRO A 50 -0.05 17.52 -11.94
CA PRO A 50 -0.30 16.70 -10.76
C PRO A 50 0.33 15.30 -10.92
N ALA A 51 0.60 14.63 -9.80
CA ALA A 51 1.05 13.24 -9.83
C ALA A 51 -0.03 12.33 -10.45
N LEU A 52 0.35 11.24 -11.10
CA LEU A 52 -0.59 10.18 -11.44
C LEU A 52 -0.76 9.28 -10.22
N VAL A 53 -2.00 9.12 -9.77
CA VAL A 53 -2.32 8.34 -8.58
C VAL A 53 -3.31 7.26 -8.97
N HIS A 54 -2.98 6.02 -8.65
CA HIS A 54 -3.78 4.84 -8.98
C HIS A 54 -3.91 3.96 -7.74
N SER A 55 -5.02 3.26 -7.60
CA SER A 55 -5.31 2.40 -6.46
C SER A 55 -5.98 1.09 -6.86
N TRP A 56 -5.76 0.03 -6.09
CA TRP A 56 -6.39 -1.28 -6.26
C TRP A 56 -6.86 -1.80 -4.92
N LEU A 57 -8.03 -2.41 -4.89
CA LEU A 57 -8.64 -3.02 -3.71
C LEU A 57 -9.00 -4.48 -3.97
N ARG A 58 -9.01 -5.31 -2.91
CA ARG A 58 -9.31 -6.75 -3.02
C ARG A 58 -10.70 -7.04 -3.55
N ASP A 59 -11.62 -6.12 -3.33
CA ASP A 59 -12.99 -6.20 -3.84
C ASP A 59 -13.12 -5.97 -5.36
N GLY A 60 -12.00 -5.77 -6.06
CA GLY A 60 -11.94 -5.66 -7.52
C GLY A 60 -12.02 -4.23 -8.05
N ARG A 61 -12.21 -3.21 -7.18
CA ARG A 61 -12.09 -1.80 -7.58
C ARG A 61 -10.63 -1.47 -7.87
N GLN A 62 -10.34 -0.96 -9.06
CA GLN A 62 -8.97 -0.74 -9.52
C GLN A 62 -8.85 0.38 -10.56
N ASP A 63 -7.72 1.08 -10.49
CA ASP A 63 -7.31 2.07 -11.46
C ASP A 63 -6.29 1.46 -12.43
N GLY A 64 -6.79 0.88 -13.52
CA GLY A 64 -5.98 0.28 -14.59
C GLY A 64 -5.42 -1.10 -14.27
N ALA A 65 -4.42 -1.54 -15.05
CA ALA A 65 -3.84 -2.88 -14.95
C ALA A 65 -3.00 -3.07 -13.67
N ALA A 66 -2.98 -4.31 -13.17
CA ALA A 66 -2.27 -4.70 -11.96
C ALA A 66 -0.76 -4.38 -12.06
N PRO A 67 -0.21 -3.56 -11.14
CA PRO A 67 1.17 -3.09 -11.18
C PRO A 67 2.17 -4.21 -10.86
N ASP A 68 3.41 -4.03 -11.32
CA ASP A 68 4.54 -4.72 -10.73
C ASP A 68 4.71 -4.30 -9.26
N CYS A 69 4.56 -5.26 -8.35
CA CYS A 69 4.83 -5.05 -6.92
C CYS A 69 6.23 -5.49 -6.48
N SER A 70 7.17 -5.61 -7.41
CA SER A 70 8.57 -5.91 -7.08
C SER A 70 9.10 -4.91 -6.06
N GLY A 71 9.79 -5.45 -5.04
CA GLY A 71 10.24 -4.72 -3.88
C GLY A 71 9.32 -4.83 -2.66
N LEU A 72 8.00 -5.05 -2.83
CA LEU A 72 7.15 -5.41 -1.68
C LEU A 72 7.54 -6.81 -1.18
N ARG A 73 7.58 -7.01 0.14
CA ARG A 73 7.82 -8.32 0.74
C ARG A 73 6.59 -9.21 0.64
N SER A 74 5.40 -8.66 0.90
CA SER A 74 4.14 -9.41 0.77
C SER A 74 3.50 -9.17 -0.58
N ARG A 75 2.80 -10.19 -1.09
CA ARG A 75 1.94 -10.13 -2.28
C ARG A 75 0.47 -10.35 -1.95
N ASP A 76 0.17 -10.76 -0.72
CA ASP A 76 -1.19 -10.87 -0.22
C ASP A 76 -1.61 -9.49 0.29
N ILE A 77 -2.16 -8.69 -0.63
CA ILE A 77 -2.43 -7.26 -0.42
C ILE A 77 -3.94 -7.04 -0.49
N GLU A 78 -4.48 -6.17 0.34
CA GLU A 78 -5.88 -5.72 0.31
C GLU A 78 -6.06 -4.31 -0.27
N LEU A 79 -5.02 -3.47 -0.18
CA LEU A 79 -4.97 -2.15 -0.77
C LEU A 79 -3.59 -1.88 -1.36
N LEU A 80 -3.55 -1.54 -2.64
CA LEU A 80 -2.40 -0.93 -3.29
C LEU A 80 -2.69 0.54 -3.62
N VAL A 81 -1.69 1.39 -3.44
CA VAL A 81 -1.68 2.76 -3.97
C VAL A 81 -0.36 3.01 -4.67
N ARG A 82 -0.43 3.47 -5.93
CA ARG A 82 0.71 3.90 -6.71
C ARG A 82 0.67 5.40 -6.91
N VAL A 83 1.82 6.05 -6.72
CA VAL A 83 2.04 7.45 -7.11
C VAL A 83 3.15 7.46 -8.15
N THR A 84 2.93 8.12 -9.28
CA THR A 84 3.93 8.32 -10.34
C THR A 84 3.99 9.80 -10.68
N ALA A 85 5.16 10.40 -10.49
CA ALA A 85 5.29 11.85 -10.59
C ALA A 85 6.69 12.24 -11.08
N ARG A 86 6.82 13.53 -11.41
CA ARG A 86 8.10 14.15 -11.75
C ARG A 86 8.24 15.43 -10.97
N PHE A 87 9.46 15.74 -10.53
CA PHE A 87 9.76 17.00 -9.88
C PHE A 87 11.15 17.49 -10.27
N HIS A 88 11.39 18.79 -10.12
CA HIS A 88 12.71 19.38 -10.31
C HIS A 88 13.45 19.35 -8.98
N SER A 89 14.73 18.97 -9.01
CA SER A 89 15.59 19.05 -7.84
C SER A 89 17.04 19.16 -8.29
N PRO A 90 17.80 20.15 -7.79
CA PRO A 90 19.21 20.30 -8.13
C PRO A 90 20.10 19.24 -7.45
N LEU A 91 19.51 18.39 -6.60
CA LEU A 91 20.25 17.40 -5.83
C LEU A 91 20.76 16.28 -6.73
N ASP A 92 22.02 15.90 -6.52
CA ASP A 92 22.57 14.67 -7.06
C ASP A 92 22.08 13.44 -6.28
N GLY A 93 22.42 12.24 -6.76
CA GLY A 93 21.99 10.99 -6.12
C GLY A 93 22.50 10.81 -4.69
N ALA A 94 23.70 11.31 -4.37
CA ALA A 94 24.26 11.21 -3.03
C ALA A 94 23.50 12.11 -2.04
N THR A 95 23.20 13.34 -2.44
CA THR A 95 22.46 14.32 -1.63
C THR A 95 20.98 13.94 -1.53
N MET A 96 20.41 13.38 -2.60
CA MET A 96 19.07 12.78 -2.57
C MET A 96 19.01 11.64 -1.55
N LEU A 97 20.04 10.78 -1.51
CA LEU A 97 20.12 9.70 -0.52
C LEU A 97 20.22 10.25 0.92
N SER A 98 21.01 11.32 1.15
CA SER A 98 21.04 12.01 2.44
C SER A 98 19.65 12.54 2.83
N ARG A 99 18.90 13.12 1.87
CA ARG A 99 17.55 13.62 2.11
C ARG A 99 16.57 12.50 2.46
N LEU A 100 16.71 11.32 1.86
CA LEU A 100 15.93 10.13 2.21
C LEU A 100 16.28 9.57 3.61
N GLY A 101 17.53 9.75 4.05
CA GLY A 101 17.99 9.38 5.40
C GLY A 101 17.53 10.34 6.51
N ALA A 102 17.15 11.56 6.14
CA ALA A 102 16.70 12.61 7.05
C ALA A 102 15.26 12.38 7.55
N VAL A 103 15.00 11.25 8.22
CA VAL A 103 13.67 10.86 8.70
C VAL A 103 13.06 11.88 9.67
N SER A 104 13.88 12.65 10.40
CA SER A 104 13.39 13.72 11.25
C SER A 104 12.69 14.85 10.47
N ALA A 105 13.05 15.05 9.20
CA ALA A 105 12.43 16.05 8.33
C ALA A 105 10.97 15.73 7.98
N LEU A 106 10.51 14.50 8.21
CA LEU A 106 9.10 14.14 8.04
C LEU A 106 8.20 14.87 9.05
N LYS A 107 8.74 15.27 10.21
CA LYS A 107 8.00 16.05 11.21
C LYS A 107 7.49 17.35 10.60
N GLY A 108 6.22 17.66 10.85
CA GLY A 108 5.59 18.86 10.28
C GLY A 108 4.94 18.63 8.92
N MET A 109 5.10 17.45 8.30
CA MET A 109 4.54 17.17 6.97
C MET A 109 3.01 17.35 6.98
N PRO A 110 2.45 18.25 6.15
CA PRO A 110 1.00 18.39 6.03
C PRO A 110 0.45 17.36 5.03
N TYR A 111 -0.84 17.05 5.16
CA TYR A 111 -1.58 16.29 4.15
C TYR A 111 -3.02 16.77 4.07
N TRP A 112 -3.70 16.44 2.99
CA TRP A 112 -5.14 16.65 2.89
C TRP A 112 -5.90 15.50 3.54
N SER A 113 -6.81 15.83 4.46
CA SER A 113 -7.68 14.84 5.11
C SER A 113 -9.02 14.78 4.39
N TYR A 114 -9.34 13.68 3.71
CA TYR A 114 -10.68 13.48 3.13
C TYR A 114 -11.79 13.41 4.19
N THR A 115 -11.46 13.05 5.43
CA THR A 115 -12.41 13.03 6.55
C THR A 115 -12.72 14.44 7.03
N ASP A 116 -11.70 15.28 7.24
CA ASP A 116 -11.88 16.64 7.79
C ASP A 116 -12.05 17.71 6.69
N ARG A 117 -11.84 17.34 5.42
CA ARG A 117 -11.92 18.23 4.23
C ARG A 117 -11.05 19.47 4.35
N MET A 118 -9.87 19.31 4.93
CA MET A 118 -8.89 20.37 5.09
C MET A 118 -7.49 19.80 5.20
N ARG A 119 -6.48 20.66 5.03
CA ARG A 119 -5.10 20.29 5.36
C ARG A 119 -4.95 20.09 6.86
N GLN A 120 -4.27 19.01 7.22
CA GLN A 120 -3.96 18.61 8.57
C GLN A 120 -2.46 18.34 8.66
N LEU A 121 -1.89 18.46 9.86
CA LEU A 121 -0.58 17.92 10.13
C LEU A 121 -0.67 16.38 10.01
N LEU A 122 0.16 15.76 9.17
CA LEU A 122 0.22 14.30 9.04
C LEU A 122 1.14 13.72 10.10
N VAL A 123 2.38 14.21 10.17
CA VAL A 123 3.43 13.66 11.03
C VAL A 123 3.76 14.65 12.14
N SER A 124 3.36 14.30 13.35
CA SER A 124 3.59 15.12 14.55
C SER A 124 5.00 14.97 15.11
N GLU A 125 5.55 13.75 15.06
CA GLU A 125 6.89 13.41 15.51
C GLU A 125 7.52 12.40 14.55
N SER A 126 8.82 12.56 14.29
CA SER A 126 9.63 11.59 13.55
C SER A 126 11.10 11.74 13.93
N TYR A 127 11.79 10.63 14.21
CA TYR A 127 13.24 10.62 14.46
C TYR A 127 13.83 9.21 14.35
N ALA A 128 15.12 9.15 14.00
CA ALA A 128 15.88 7.91 13.95
C ALA A 128 16.13 7.31 15.34
N VAL A 129 16.15 5.98 15.42
CA VAL A 129 16.43 5.17 16.62
C VAL A 129 17.35 4.00 16.28
N ASP A 130 18.11 3.49 17.26
CA ASP A 130 19.01 2.34 17.02
C ASP A 130 18.28 1.00 16.83
N HIS A 131 17.10 0.85 17.42
CA HIS A 131 16.34 -0.40 17.46
C HIS A 131 14.84 -0.12 17.53
N PRO A 132 13.95 -0.95 16.93
CA PRO A 132 12.51 -0.71 16.90
C PRO A 132 11.82 -0.62 18.27
N VAL A 133 12.46 -1.12 19.33
CA VAL A 133 11.95 -1.03 20.72
C VAL A 133 12.50 0.17 21.49
N SER A 134 13.51 0.85 20.94
CA SER A 134 14.10 2.04 21.55
C SER A 134 13.31 3.27 21.12
N MET A 135 12.98 4.12 22.08
CA MET A 135 12.44 5.47 21.83
C MET A 135 13.52 6.55 22.02
N LYS A 136 14.79 6.16 22.18
CA LYS A 136 15.89 7.10 22.31
C LYS A 136 16.28 7.61 20.92
N ALA A 137 16.04 8.90 20.70
CA ALA A 137 16.45 9.56 19.46
C ALA A 137 17.97 9.49 19.25
N ARG A 138 18.35 9.34 17.99
CA ARG A 138 19.73 9.50 17.49
C ARG A 138 19.74 10.39 16.27
N ALA A 139 20.92 10.66 15.74
CA ALA A 139 21.06 11.35 14.46
C ALA A 139 20.38 10.56 13.33
N ASP A 140 19.85 11.30 12.37
CA ASP A 140 19.32 10.78 11.11
C ASP A 140 20.36 9.93 10.35
N PHE A 141 19.88 9.11 9.42
CA PHE A 141 20.72 8.12 8.76
C PHE A 141 21.68 8.77 7.77
N SER A 142 22.95 8.39 7.87
CA SER A 142 23.95 8.76 6.87
C SER A 142 23.76 7.98 5.56
N PRO A 143 24.26 8.51 4.43
CA PRO A 143 24.32 7.75 3.17
C PRO A 143 25.07 6.42 3.28
N ALA A 144 26.06 6.32 4.16
CA ALA A 144 26.82 5.09 4.38
C ALA A 144 25.96 4.02 5.07
N GLU A 145 25.18 4.40 6.10
CA GLU A 145 24.23 3.51 6.75
C GLU A 145 23.16 3.02 5.77
N LEU A 146 22.62 3.92 4.94
CA LEU A 146 21.65 3.54 3.91
C LEU A 146 22.26 2.55 2.91
N ARG A 147 23.48 2.81 2.41
CA ARG A 147 24.19 1.94 1.46
C ARG A 147 24.56 0.57 2.02
N SER A 148 24.59 0.40 3.35
CA SER A 148 24.78 -0.93 3.93
C SER A 148 23.67 -1.91 3.53
N GLY A 149 22.48 -1.40 3.15
CA GLY A 149 21.31 -2.20 2.83
C GLY A 149 20.67 -2.87 4.04
N ALA A 150 21.19 -2.65 5.25
CA ALA A 150 20.58 -3.12 6.48
C ALA A 150 19.29 -2.32 6.78
N PRO A 151 18.29 -2.93 7.46
CA PRO A 151 17.16 -2.18 7.98
C PRO A 151 17.63 -1.15 9.02
N LEU A 152 17.23 0.11 8.81
CA LEU A 152 17.42 1.22 9.74
C LEU A 152 16.07 1.57 10.36
N PHE A 153 16.04 1.97 11.63
CA PHE A 153 14.78 2.14 12.36
C PHE A 153 14.52 3.60 12.72
N PHE A 154 13.29 4.03 12.53
CA PHE A 154 12.82 5.34 12.97
C PHE A 154 11.46 5.18 13.62
N VAL A 155 11.07 6.13 14.46
CA VAL A 155 9.72 6.17 15.00
C VAL A 155 8.97 7.34 14.41
N GLN A 156 7.67 7.18 14.23
CA GLN A 156 6.79 8.21 13.71
C GLN A 156 5.46 8.21 14.45
N SER A 157 4.90 9.38 14.71
CA SER A 157 3.52 9.55 15.18
C SER A 157 2.72 10.28 14.11
N ASP A 158 1.73 9.59 13.50
CA ASP A 158 0.79 10.21 12.58
C ASP A 158 -0.41 10.83 13.34
N ASN A 159 -1.11 11.79 12.75
CA ASN A 159 -2.20 12.50 13.42
C ASN A 159 -3.45 11.65 13.75
N ARG A 160 -3.47 10.39 13.30
CA ARG A 160 -4.52 9.42 13.63
C ARG A 160 -4.01 8.41 14.66
N ALA A 161 -2.72 8.15 14.74
CA ALA A 161 -2.07 7.31 15.72
C ALA A 161 -1.72 8.15 16.97
N ALA A 162 -2.30 7.78 18.12
CA ALA A 162 -1.99 8.44 19.38
C ALA A 162 -0.59 8.08 19.94
N THR A 163 0.18 7.24 19.24
CA THR A 163 1.40 6.62 19.73
C THR A 163 2.52 6.65 18.70
N LEU A 164 3.75 6.88 19.17
CA LEU A 164 4.97 6.66 18.38
C LEU A 164 5.02 5.20 17.93
N THR A 165 5.08 5.00 16.62
CA THR A 165 5.15 3.69 15.99
C THR A 165 6.52 3.54 15.34
N PRO A 166 7.26 2.46 15.61
CA PRO A 166 8.49 2.15 14.89
C PRO A 166 8.21 1.69 13.45
N PHE A 167 9.06 2.16 12.55
CA PHE A 167 9.15 1.78 11.15
C PHE A 167 10.59 1.37 10.83
N SER A 168 10.75 0.51 9.83
CA SER A 168 12.04 0.19 9.24
C SER A 168 12.16 0.81 7.86
N LEU A 169 13.31 1.38 7.53
CA LEU A 169 13.71 1.89 6.23
C LEU A 169 14.90 1.06 5.71
N GLN A 170 14.84 0.62 4.47
CA GLN A 170 15.88 -0.18 3.84
C GLN A 170 16.13 0.28 2.40
N LEU A 171 17.39 0.54 2.03
CA LEU A 171 17.78 0.73 0.64
C LEU A 171 17.90 -0.64 -0.03
N LEU A 172 17.07 -0.91 -1.03
CA LEU A 172 17.04 -2.17 -1.77
C LEU A 172 18.02 -2.19 -2.94
N SER A 173 18.19 -1.04 -3.59
CA SER A 173 19.10 -0.88 -4.72
C SER A 173 19.52 0.58 -4.83
N HIS A 174 20.77 0.80 -5.23
CA HIS A 174 21.27 2.11 -5.60
C HIS A 174 22.20 1.99 -6.80
N GLY A 175 22.20 3.00 -7.65
CA GLY A 175 23.06 3.12 -8.81
C GLY A 175 22.97 4.52 -9.41
N PRO A 176 23.70 4.79 -10.50
CA PRO A 176 23.64 6.09 -11.17
C PRO A 176 22.23 6.40 -11.70
N ASP A 177 21.45 5.38 -12.04
CA ASP A 177 20.16 5.54 -12.73
C ASP A 177 18.95 5.33 -11.83
N ARG A 178 19.14 4.88 -10.57
CA ARG A 178 18.03 4.57 -9.67
C ARG A 178 18.43 4.47 -8.21
N LEU A 179 17.56 4.97 -7.33
CA LEU A 179 17.49 4.63 -5.92
C LEU A 179 16.18 3.88 -5.68
N LEU A 180 16.22 2.77 -4.93
CA LEU A 180 15.04 1.98 -4.57
C LEU A 180 15.05 1.72 -3.07
N LEU A 181 14.04 2.20 -2.35
CA LEU A 181 13.91 2.08 -0.91
C LEU A 181 12.61 1.36 -0.56
N ARG A 182 12.60 0.73 0.60
CA ARG A 182 11.40 0.18 1.22
C ARG A 182 11.27 0.68 2.65
N VAL A 183 10.06 1.12 3.01
CA VAL A 183 9.65 1.47 4.36
C VAL A 183 8.54 0.52 4.80
N GLU A 184 8.58 0.05 6.05
CA GLU A 184 7.57 -0.86 6.59
C GLU A 184 7.29 -0.53 8.05
N ASN A 185 6.07 -0.75 8.51
CA ASN A 185 5.77 -0.64 9.93
C ASN A 185 6.39 -1.84 10.68
N ALA A 186 7.17 -1.56 11.73
CA ALA A 186 7.79 -2.58 12.56
C ALA A 186 6.94 -2.97 13.79
N ALA A 187 5.85 -2.24 14.05
CA ALA A 187 4.86 -2.54 15.06
C ALA A 187 3.44 -2.31 14.53
N ASP A 188 2.45 -2.74 15.31
CA ASP A 188 1.03 -2.52 15.00
C ASP A 188 0.70 -1.03 14.89
N LEU A 189 0.06 -0.66 13.79
CA LEU A 189 -0.57 0.65 13.67
C LEU A 189 -1.90 0.62 14.41
N ARG A 190 -2.13 1.62 15.25
CA ARG A 190 -3.31 1.70 16.12
C ARG A 190 -4.04 3.03 15.96
N TYR A 191 -5.37 2.96 15.91
CA TYR A 191 -6.27 4.10 15.93
C TYR A 191 -7.24 3.95 17.11
N MET A 192 -7.27 4.93 18.03
CA MET A 192 -8.07 4.87 19.26
C MET A 192 -7.92 3.53 20.03
N GLY A 193 -6.69 3.02 20.10
CA GLY A 193 -6.36 1.74 20.77
C GLY A 193 -6.65 0.47 19.98
N MET A 194 -7.41 0.55 18.88
CA MET A 194 -7.70 -0.58 17.99
C MET A 194 -6.58 -0.77 16.97
N LYS A 195 -6.17 -2.03 16.74
CA LYS A 195 -5.23 -2.37 15.68
C LYS A 195 -5.88 -2.16 14.31
N VAL A 196 -5.27 -1.32 13.47
CA VAL A 196 -5.75 -1.04 12.11
C VAL A 196 -4.92 -1.74 11.03
N VAL A 197 -3.63 -1.95 11.29
CA VAL A 197 -2.70 -2.71 10.44
C VAL A 197 -1.70 -3.40 11.37
N ALA A 198 -1.47 -4.70 11.21
CA ALA A 198 -0.50 -5.39 12.06
C ALA A 198 0.94 -5.07 11.65
N ALA A 199 1.90 -5.35 12.54
CA ALA A 199 3.33 -5.25 12.23
C ALA A 199 3.66 -5.93 10.88
N HIS A 200 4.46 -5.26 10.06
CA HIS A 200 4.92 -5.70 8.72
C HIS A 200 3.84 -5.83 7.63
N GLU A 201 2.59 -5.45 7.93
CA GLU A 201 1.50 -5.52 6.95
C GLU A 201 1.33 -4.24 6.13
N MET A 202 1.98 -3.13 6.48
CA MET A 202 2.08 -1.93 5.64
C MET A 202 3.50 -1.79 5.10
N GLN A 203 3.62 -1.71 3.79
CA GLN A 203 4.91 -1.66 3.09
C GLN A 203 4.86 -0.61 2.00
N TRP A 204 5.92 0.17 1.87
CA TRP A 204 6.01 1.25 0.91
C TRP A 204 7.33 1.15 0.18
N VAL A 205 7.27 0.93 -1.12
CA VAL A 205 8.46 0.94 -1.98
C VAL A 205 8.49 2.24 -2.75
N MET A 206 9.65 2.92 -2.75
CA MET A 206 9.88 4.18 -3.43
C MET A 206 11.08 4.04 -4.37
N ALA A 207 10.88 4.38 -5.64
CA ALA A 207 11.92 4.48 -6.64
C ALA A 207 12.11 5.94 -7.07
N LEU A 208 13.37 6.38 -7.07
CA LEU A 208 13.79 7.67 -7.63
C LEU A 208 14.75 7.42 -8.79
N GLU A 209 14.47 8.04 -9.92
CA GLU A 209 15.25 7.91 -11.14
C GLU A 209 15.71 9.33 -11.55
N PRO A 210 17.01 9.62 -11.64
CA PRO A 210 17.46 10.89 -12.21
C PRO A 210 17.07 10.94 -13.68
N LEU A 211 16.53 12.08 -14.09
CA LEU A 211 16.13 12.39 -15.46
C LEU A 211 16.98 13.56 -15.97
N ALA A 212 16.89 13.83 -17.27
CA ALA A 212 17.55 14.97 -17.88
C ALA A 212 17.13 16.30 -17.21
N SER A 213 18.02 17.31 -17.31
CA SER A 213 17.75 18.70 -16.89
C SER A 213 17.40 18.85 -15.40
N GLY A 214 18.06 18.10 -14.52
CA GLY A 214 17.87 18.20 -13.06
C GLY A 214 16.46 17.78 -12.60
N GLN A 215 15.81 16.90 -13.36
CA GLN A 215 14.51 16.35 -12.99
C GLN A 215 14.68 14.98 -12.34
N TRP A 216 13.73 14.62 -11.50
CA TRP A 216 13.66 13.32 -10.86
C TRP A 216 12.31 12.69 -11.16
N GLY A 217 12.35 11.43 -11.60
CA GLY A 217 11.21 10.55 -11.67
C GLY A 217 10.94 9.96 -10.30
N TYR A 218 9.69 10.03 -9.84
CA TYR A 218 9.23 9.47 -8.59
C TYR A 218 8.20 8.39 -8.86
N ARG A 219 8.45 7.16 -8.41
CA ARG A 219 7.43 6.11 -8.35
C ARG A 219 7.35 5.60 -6.92
N SER A 220 6.16 5.46 -6.39
CA SER A 220 5.98 4.69 -5.17
C SER A 220 4.82 3.73 -5.26
N LEU A 221 4.91 2.66 -4.50
CA LEU A 221 3.86 1.67 -4.32
C LEU A 221 3.72 1.40 -2.82
N LEU A 222 2.57 1.78 -2.26
CA LEU A 222 2.14 1.40 -0.93
C LEU A 222 1.28 0.13 -1.06
N GLY A 223 1.56 -0.87 -0.24
CA GLY A 223 0.75 -2.06 -0.07
C GLY A 223 0.36 -2.26 1.39
N ILE A 224 -0.91 -2.57 1.63
CA ILE A 224 -1.42 -2.99 2.93
C ILE A 224 -1.99 -4.41 2.80
N CYS A 225 -1.48 -5.35 3.59
CA CYS A 225 -1.83 -6.76 3.48
C CYS A 225 -3.28 -7.03 3.88
N HIS A 226 -3.64 -6.52 5.06
CA HIS A 226 -4.97 -6.67 5.63
C HIS A 226 -5.48 -5.30 6.10
N LEU A 227 -6.70 -4.96 5.68
CA LEU A 227 -7.42 -3.81 6.19
C LEU A 227 -8.22 -4.25 7.41
N GLY A 228 -8.27 -3.39 8.44
CA GLY A 228 -9.22 -3.56 9.55
C GLY A 228 -10.69 -3.53 9.08
N MET A 229 -11.61 -3.78 10.01
CA MET A 229 -13.04 -3.92 9.70
C MET A 229 -13.63 -2.76 8.87
N GLY A 230 -14.25 -3.13 7.74
CA GLY A 230 -15.31 -2.41 7.04
C GLY A 230 -15.08 -0.92 6.84
N ARG A 231 -14.25 -0.53 5.85
CA ARG A 231 -14.08 0.86 5.35
C ARG A 231 -13.07 0.95 4.20
N ALA A 232 -13.04 -0.04 3.31
CA ALA A 232 -12.03 -0.15 2.24
C ALA A 232 -11.83 1.16 1.46
N GLU A 233 -12.92 1.89 1.19
CA GLU A 233 -12.86 3.19 0.53
C GLU A 233 -12.22 4.30 1.37
N GLN A 234 -12.53 4.37 2.68
CA GLN A 234 -11.90 5.32 3.57
C GLN A 234 -10.40 5.00 3.73
N HIS A 235 -10.04 3.72 3.82
CA HIS A 235 -8.64 3.29 3.82
C HIS A 235 -7.94 3.69 2.52
N ARG A 236 -8.58 3.48 1.37
CA ARG A 236 -8.07 3.88 0.05
C ARG A 236 -7.78 5.38 0.00
N LEU A 237 -8.77 6.22 0.24
CA LEU A 237 -8.63 7.69 0.19
C LEU A 237 -7.59 8.21 1.20
N SER A 238 -7.58 7.65 2.41
CA SER A 238 -6.66 8.07 3.46
C SER A 238 -5.20 7.72 3.12
N ASN A 239 -4.95 6.54 2.56
CA ASN A 239 -3.61 6.11 2.14
C ASN A 239 -3.18 6.74 0.82
N LEU A 240 -4.12 7.05 -0.06
CA LEU A 240 -3.90 7.87 -1.25
C LEU A 240 -3.36 9.24 -0.87
N ALA A 241 -4.03 9.93 0.08
CA ALA A 241 -3.58 11.23 0.57
C ALA A 241 -2.21 11.20 1.23
N ARG A 242 -1.94 10.19 2.06
CA ARG A 242 -0.60 9.98 2.64
C ARG A 242 0.46 9.75 1.56
N SER A 243 0.12 8.99 0.51
CA SER A 243 1.01 8.69 -0.61
C SER A 243 1.44 9.92 -1.39
N VAL A 244 0.51 10.83 -1.65
CA VAL A 244 0.82 12.11 -2.28
C VAL A 244 1.58 13.03 -1.33
N ALA A 245 1.24 13.07 -0.04
CA ALA A 245 1.95 13.91 0.94
C ALA A 245 3.44 13.56 1.03
N LEU A 246 3.82 12.28 0.99
CA LEU A 246 5.22 11.87 1.00
C LEU A 246 5.97 12.35 -0.25
N PHE A 247 5.34 12.21 -1.42
CA PHE A 247 5.89 12.75 -2.65
C PHE A 247 6.03 14.28 -2.60
N ASP A 248 5.00 14.97 -2.14
CA ASP A 248 4.99 16.43 -2.01
C ASP A 248 6.08 16.94 -1.07
N HIS A 249 6.30 16.25 0.05
CA HIS A 249 7.38 16.53 0.98
C HIS A 249 8.77 16.42 0.30
N LEU A 250 8.97 15.37 -0.50
CA LEU A 250 10.21 15.20 -1.26
C LEU A 250 10.36 16.25 -2.39
N ALA A 251 9.27 16.57 -3.08
CA ALA A 251 9.25 17.54 -4.16
C ALA A 251 9.27 19.00 -3.66
N GLY A 252 9.12 19.23 -2.34
CA GLY A 252 9.04 20.58 -1.76
C GLY A 252 7.81 21.35 -2.21
N ARG A 253 6.70 20.66 -2.47
CA ARG A 253 5.45 21.25 -2.99
C ARG A 253 4.25 20.81 -2.16
N GLN A 254 3.07 21.33 -2.50
CA GLN A 254 1.81 20.92 -1.90
C GLN A 254 0.77 20.76 -3.01
N THR A 255 0.35 19.53 -3.27
CA THR A 255 -0.66 19.18 -4.27
C THR A 255 -2.05 19.36 -3.66
N ASP A 256 -2.97 19.95 -4.41
CA ASP A 256 -4.40 19.84 -4.11
C ASP A 256 -4.89 18.47 -4.59
N ILE A 257 -5.32 17.64 -3.64
CA ILE A 257 -5.62 16.23 -3.90
C ILE A 257 -7.13 15.96 -4.01
N GLU A 258 -7.98 16.95 -3.76
CA GLU A 258 -9.43 16.78 -3.90
C GLU A 258 -9.85 16.19 -5.27
N PRO A 259 -9.17 16.49 -6.39
CA PRO A 259 -9.46 15.89 -7.69
C PRO A 259 -9.24 14.36 -7.82
N TYR A 260 -8.57 13.70 -6.88
CA TYR A 260 -8.26 12.25 -6.95
C TYR A 260 -9.30 11.34 -6.25
N ARG A 261 -10.50 11.86 -6.00
CA ARG A 261 -11.57 11.10 -5.34
C ARG A 261 -12.08 9.94 -6.19
#